data_AF-A0A523CVM3-F1
#
_entry.id   AF-A0A523CVM3-F1
#
_cell.length_a   1.000
_cell.length_b   1.000
_cell.length_c   1.000
_cell.angle_alpha   90.00
_cell.angle_beta   90.00
_cell.angle_gamma   90.00
#
_symmetry.space_group_name_H-M   'P 1'
#
loop_
_entity.id
_entity.type
_entity.pdbx_description
1 polymer ?
#
loop_
_entity_poly.entity_id
_entity_poly.type
_entity_poly.pdbx_seq_one_letter_code
_entity_poly.pdbx_strand_id
1 'polypeptide(L)'
;MQEGWENTSGEIVCWLNADDYYFPDALATVREIFLHKPDVDVVYGHAVHLSADGNFQTYFPAISENIALLKRGCILCQPSCFVRREAMERVGGLTTALHFTMDWDFWLRLYHANCSFYFLNELISAVRVYPDTKTLSGSTERYREIKDILRANVSWRYRKMSLLGFRYYDLVNRTTGSLERLLLYPILSVLARLHQWRAKRKTYRIRGLKPWMNFVEDACEVHLPWYSQDAPREVTVMTDMPVEFSSTFAGKSIALETCGTRQTVFLGQKIKACVYRAKLQEHAGHLLLFQLQSSKGPWRLLSLEVS
;
A
#
# COMPACT_ATOMS: atom_id res chain seq x y z
N MET A 1 11.56 8.12 -15.43
CA MET A 1 11.34 6.65 -15.30
C MET A 1 11.98 5.94 -16.48
N GLN A 2 11.47 6.12 -17.70
CA GLN A 2 12.02 5.51 -18.92
C GLN A 2 13.53 5.78 -19.09
N GLU A 3 13.95 7.04 -18.98
CA GLU A 3 15.37 7.43 -18.98
C GLU A 3 16.21 6.66 -17.93
N GLY A 4 15.66 6.41 -16.74
CA GLY A 4 16.35 5.65 -15.70
C GLY A 4 16.55 4.18 -16.07
N TRP A 5 15.58 3.56 -16.75
CA TRP A 5 15.73 2.20 -17.24
C TRP A 5 16.74 2.08 -18.38
N GLU A 6 16.82 3.08 -19.25
CA GLU A 6 17.77 3.14 -20.37
C GLU A 6 19.22 3.32 -19.91
N ASN A 7 19.43 3.93 -18.74
CA ASN A 7 20.75 4.18 -18.17
C ASN A 7 21.18 3.13 -17.12
N THR A 8 20.54 1.94 -17.12
CA THR A 8 20.90 0.84 -16.22
C THR A 8 21.03 -0.48 -16.97
N SER A 9 21.92 -1.35 -16.49
CA SER A 9 22.17 -2.68 -17.07
C SER A 9 21.58 -3.84 -16.26
N GLY A 10 20.88 -3.56 -15.15
CA GLY A 10 20.35 -4.59 -14.26
C GLY A 10 19.26 -5.45 -14.93
N GLU A 11 19.31 -6.76 -14.74
CA GLU A 11 18.35 -7.73 -15.30
C GLU A 11 16.92 -7.60 -14.75
N ILE A 12 16.79 -6.99 -13.57
CA ILE A 12 15.52 -6.72 -12.90
C ILE A 12 15.35 -5.21 -12.84
N VAL A 13 14.19 -4.74 -13.30
CA VAL A 13 13.81 -3.33 -13.28
C VAL A 13 12.65 -3.09 -12.31
N CYS A 14 12.74 -1.96 -11.62
CA CYS A 14 11.67 -1.36 -10.84
C CYS A 14 11.86 0.16 -10.90
N TRP A 15 11.00 0.90 -10.23
CA TRP A 15 11.25 2.30 -9.94
C TRP A 15 10.71 2.62 -8.56
N LEU A 16 11.31 3.61 -7.91
CA LEU A 16 10.93 4.06 -6.59
C LEU A 16 10.79 5.57 -6.65
N ASN A 17 9.64 6.10 -6.25
CA ASN A 17 9.46 7.55 -6.17
C ASN A 17 10.31 8.09 -5.02
N ALA A 18 10.74 9.35 -5.11
CA ALA A 18 11.65 9.96 -4.15
C ALA A 18 11.08 10.05 -2.71
N ASP A 19 9.75 9.99 -2.57
CA ASP A 19 9.01 10.05 -1.32
C ASP A 19 8.60 8.68 -0.75
N ASP A 20 8.89 7.60 -1.49
CA ASP A 20 8.59 6.20 -1.16
C ASP A 20 9.85 5.46 -0.72
N TYR A 21 9.67 4.31 -0.05
CA TYR A 21 10.80 3.49 0.37
C TYR A 21 10.47 2.01 0.51
N TYR A 22 11.48 1.15 0.43
CA TYR A 22 11.34 -0.30 0.60
C TYR A 22 11.25 -0.71 2.06
N PHE A 23 10.77 -1.91 2.35
CA PHE A 23 11.03 -2.57 3.62
C PHE A 23 12.47 -3.14 3.62
N PRO A 24 13.11 -3.26 4.78
CA PRO A 24 14.33 -4.04 4.97
C PRO A 24 14.20 -5.42 4.31
N ASP A 25 15.29 -5.88 3.72
CA ASP A 25 15.40 -7.16 3.00
C ASP A 25 14.48 -7.32 1.78
N ALA A 26 13.67 -6.33 1.41
CA ALA A 26 12.76 -6.43 0.26
C ALA A 26 13.53 -6.74 -1.04
N LEU A 27 14.62 -6.02 -1.30
CA LEU A 27 15.46 -6.23 -2.49
C LEU A 27 16.16 -7.60 -2.46
N ALA A 28 16.64 -8.04 -1.28
CA ALA A 28 17.25 -9.35 -1.14
C ALA A 28 16.24 -10.47 -1.39
N THR A 29 15.04 -10.35 -0.82
CA THR A 29 13.94 -11.30 -1.00
C THR A 29 13.50 -11.40 -2.46
N VAL A 30 13.37 -10.26 -3.14
CA VAL A 30 13.01 -10.21 -4.57
C VAL A 30 14.10 -10.83 -5.43
N ARG A 31 15.38 -10.54 -5.15
CA ARG A 31 16.51 -11.16 -5.83
C ARG A 31 16.48 -12.68 -5.71
N GLU A 32 16.28 -13.20 -4.50
CA GLU A 32 16.22 -14.65 -4.26
C GLU A 32 15.10 -15.32 -5.05
N ILE A 33 13.95 -14.65 -5.21
CA ILE A 33 12.84 -15.16 -6.03
C ILE A 33 13.26 -15.26 -7.49
N PHE A 34 13.83 -14.21 -8.07
CA PHE A 34 14.25 -14.23 -9.47
C PHE A 34 15.39 -15.21 -9.76
N LEU A 35 16.28 -15.45 -8.77
CA LEU A 35 17.34 -16.46 -8.88
C LEU A 35 16.79 -17.89 -8.89
N HIS A 36 15.82 -18.18 -8.01
CA HIS A 36 15.27 -19.53 -7.85
C HIS A 36 14.05 -19.82 -8.74
N LYS A 37 13.51 -18.79 -9.41
CA LYS A 37 12.36 -18.88 -10.33
C LYS A 37 12.69 -18.17 -11.64
N PRO A 38 13.50 -18.78 -12.52
CA PRO A 38 13.86 -18.19 -13.81
C PRO A 38 12.63 -17.88 -14.68
N ASP A 39 11.59 -18.70 -14.60
CA ASP A 39 10.34 -18.55 -15.40
C ASP A 39 9.39 -17.43 -14.91
N VAL A 40 9.72 -16.73 -13.83
CA VAL A 40 8.92 -15.60 -13.32
C VAL A 40 9.37 -14.32 -14.00
N ASP A 41 8.46 -13.61 -14.66
CA ASP A 41 8.73 -12.32 -15.30
C ASP A 41 8.49 -11.15 -14.34
N VAL A 42 7.48 -11.26 -13.47
CA VAL A 42 7.03 -10.18 -12.58
C VAL A 42 6.90 -10.69 -11.15
N VAL A 43 7.56 -10.04 -10.20
CA VAL A 43 7.37 -10.25 -8.76
C VAL A 43 6.67 -9.04 -8.18
N TYR A 44 5.57 -9.26 -7.47
CA TYR A 44 4.87 -8.19 -6.77
C TYR A 44 4.38 -8.63 -5.40
N GLY A 45 4.21 -7.68 -4.48
CA GLY A 45 3.79 -7.98 -3.11
C GLY A 45 3.06 -6.84 -2.45
N HIS A 46 2.92 -6.92 -1.13
CA HIS A 46 2.15 -5.96 -0.35
C HIS A 46 2.85 -4.60 -0.24
N ALA A 47 2.06 -3.56 0.01
CA ALA A 47 2.53 -2.21 0.31
C ALA A 47 1.73 -1.60 1.46
N VAL A 48 2.28 -0.58 2.11
CA VAL A 48 1.56 0.27 3.07
C VAL A 48 1.43 1.70 2.55
N HIS A 49 0.36 2.39 2.93
CA HIS A 49 0.23 3.83 2.79
C HIS A 49 0.66 4.52 4.08
N LEU A 50 1.47 5.54 3.95
CA LEU A 50 1.91 6.42 5.02
C LEU A 50 1.40 7.85 4.80
N SER A 51 1.21 8.61 5.87
CA SER A 51 0.93 10.05 5.77
C SER A 51 2.17 10.82 5.32
N ALA A 52 1.98 12.11 5.00
CA ALA A 52 3.08 13.05 4.74
C ALA A 52 4.15 13.04 5.85
N ASP A 53 3.75 12.81 7.10
CA ASP A 53 4.64 12.75 8.27
C ASP A 53 5.25 11.35 8.53
N GLY A 54 4.95 10.36 7.68
CA GLY A 54 5.44 8.98 7.81
C GLY A 54 4.61 8.09 8.74
N ASN A 55 3.41 8.52 9.15
CA ASN A 55 2.53 7.69 9.99
C ASN A 55 1.82 6.63 9.16
N PHE A 56 1.74 5.40 9.66
CA PHE A 56 0.97 4.35 8.98
C PHE A 56 -0.51 4.71 8.89
N GLN A 57 -1.07 4.62 7.69
CA GLN A 57 -2.48 4.88 7.44
C GLN A 57 -3.25 3.59 7.18
N THR A 58 -2.75 2.73 6.28
CA THR A 58 -3.43 1.48 5.92
C THR A 58 -2.52 0.59 5.08
N TYR A 59 -2.86 -0.69 4.94
CA TYR A 59 -2.31 -1.54 3.88
C TYR A 59 -2.91 -1.15 2.53
N PHE A 60 -2.13 -1.22 1.46
CA PHE A 60 -2.62 -0.96 0.12
C PHE A 60 -3.75 -1.94 -0.21
N PRO A 61 -5.00 -1.47 -0.37
CA PRO A 61 -6.17 -2.33 -0.18
C PRO A 61 -6.54 -3.14 -1.42
N ALA A 62 -6.01 -2.80 -2.60
CA ALA A 62 -6.36 -3.47 -3.85
C ALA A 62 -5.43 -4.63 -4.23
N ILE A 63 -4.36 -4.89 -3.47
CA ILE A 63 -3.41 -5.97 -3.80
C ILE A 63 -4.10 -7.34 -3.75
N SER A 64 -3.84 -8.15 -4.77
CA SER A 64 -4.43 -9.48 -4.89
C SER A 64 -3.50 -10.46 -5.57
N GLU A 65 -3.47 -11.69 -5.06
CA GLU A 65 -2.85 -12.85 -5.71
C GLU A 65 -3.57 -13.23 -7.03
N ASN A 66 -4.86 -12.92 -7.14
CA ASN A 66 -5.62 -13.21 -8.36
C ASN A 66 -5.31 -12.18 -9.45
N ILE A 67 -4.26 -12.46 -10.23
CA ILE A 67 -3.78 -11.57 -11.29
C ILE A 67 -4.86 -11.22 -12.33
N ALA A 68 -5.87 -12.07 -12.55
CA ALA A 68 -6.96 -11.76 -13.48
C ALA A 68 -7.81 -10.54 -13.06
N LEU A 69 -7.73 -10.12 -11.80
CA LEU A 69 -8.36 -8.89 -11.32
C LEU A 69 -7.68 -7.61 -11.84
N LEU A 70 -6.46 -7.70 -12.38
CA LEU A 70 -5.73 -6.57 -12.95
C LEU A 70 -6.51 -5.88 -14.08
N LYS A 71 -7.31 -6.62 -14.85
CA LYS A 71 -8.19 -6.05 -15.89
C LYS A 71 -9.27 -5.14 -15.32
N ARG A 72 -9.60 -5.28 -14.03
CA ARG A 72 -10.71 -4.62 -13.34
C ARG A 72 -10.26 -3.51 -12.39
N GLY A 73 -8.97 -3.44 -12.07
CA GLY A 73 -8.38 -2.39 -11.25
C GLY A 73 -6.86 -2.56 -11.12
N CYS A 74 -6.17 -1.50 -10.69
CA CYS A 74 -4.74 -1.58 -10.43
C CYS A 74 -4.51 -2.33 -9.10
N ILE A 75 -4.21 -3.64 -9.20
CA ILE A 75 -3.97 -4.54 -8.05
C ILE A 75 -2.49 -4.70 -7.72
N LEU A 76 -1.60 -4.03 -8.44
CA LEU A 76 -0.17 -3.99 -8.20
C LEU A 76 0.16 -2.60 -7.66
N CYS A 77 0.85 -2.52 -6.53
CA CYS A 77 1.39 -1.26 -6.05
C CYS A 77 2.72 -1.01 -6.76
N GLN A 78 2.88 0.19 -7.31
CA GLN A 78 4.00 0.55 -8.19
C GLN A 78 5.38 0.21 -7.58
N PRO A 79 5.76 0.69 -6.39
CA PRO A 79 7.07 0.35 -5.82
C PRO A 79 7.16 -1.11 -5.37
N SER A 80 6.04 -1.78 -5.09
CA SER A 80 6.01 -3.21 -4.76
C SER A 80 6.05 -4.14 -5.97
N CYS A 81 6.47 -3.67 -7.16
CA CYS A 81 6.50 -4.47 -8.37
C CYS A 81 7.87 -4.41 -9.05
N PHE A 82 8.41 -5.58 -9.35
CA PHE A 82 9.70 -5.79 -10.02
C PHE A 82 9.49 -6.67 -11.24
N VAL A 83 10.17 -6.33 -12.33
CA VAL A 83 9.97 -6.95 -13.64
C VAL A 83 11.31 -7.35 -14.22
N ARG A 84 11.41 -8.51 -14.87
CA ARG A 84 12.56 -8.84 -15.71
C ARG A 84 12.67 -7.82 -16.83
N ARG A 85 13.87 -7.31 -17.07
CA ARG A 85 14.14 -6.34 -18.14
C ARG A 85 13.62 -6.85 -19.49
N GLU A 86 13.87 -8.11 -19.82
CA GLU A 86 13.41 -8.73 -21.07
C GLU A 86 11.88 -8.68 -21.23
N ALA A 87 11.12 -8.86 -20.14
CA ALA A 87 9.66 -8.76 -20.17
C ALA A 87 9.20 -7.31 -20.37
N MET A 88 9.87 -6.36 -19.71
CA MET A 88 9.63 -4.92 -19.88
C MET A 88 9.92 -4.45 -21.31
N GLU A 89 11.04 -4.88 -21.89
CA GLU A 89 11.45 -4.55 -23.26
C GLU A 89 10.49 -5.16 -24.29
N ARG A 90 10.04 -6.40 -24.08
CA ARG A 90 9.06 -7.08 -24.94
C ARG A 90 7.75 -6.31 -25.09
N VAL A 91 7.34 -5.57 -24.06
CA VAL A 91 6.11 -4.76 -24.08
C VAL A 91 6.36 -3.28 -24.35
N GLY A 92 7.61 -2.86 -24.54
CA GLY A 92 8.00 -1.49 -24.89
C GLY A 92 8.02 -0.49 -23.72
N GLY A 93 8.23 -0.94 -22.48
CA GLY A 93 8.42 -0.03 -21.33
C GLY A 93 7.18 0.78 -20.93
N LEU A 94 7.36 1.98 -20.37
CA LEU A 94 6.26 2.87 -19.96
C LEU A 94 5.85 3.81 -21.11
N THR A 95 4.55 4.06 -21.27
CA THR A 95 4.06 5.05 -22.23
C THR A 95 4.04 6.45 -21.62
N THR A 96 4.51 7.44 -22.38
CA THR A 96 4.45 8.87 -22.00
C THR A 96 3.10 9.52 -22.31
N ALA A 97 2.20 8.81 -23.00
CA ALA A 97 0.87 9.32 -23.33
C ALA A 97 -0.09 9.35 -22.13
N LEU A 98 0.21 8.58 -21.08
CA LEU A 98 -0.60 8.51 -19.86
C LEU A 98 0.07 9.32 -18.74
N HIS A 99 -0.74 9.93 -17.89
CA HIS A 99 -0.27 10.77 -16.79
C HIS A 99 -0.59 10.19 -15.42
N PHE A 100 -1.66 9.39 -15.32
CA PHE A 100 -2.21 8.88 -14.06
C PHE A 100 -2.21 7.36 -13.97
N THR A 101 -2.35 6.63 -15.09
CA THR A 101 -2.46 5.17 -15.10
C THR A 101 -1.36 4.47 -15.90
N MET A 102 -0.17 5.10 -16.00
CA MET A 102 0.99 4.54 -16.71
C MET A 102 1.42 3.17 -16.16
N ASP A 103 1.43 3.03 -14.85
CA ASP A 103 1.74 1.79 -14.14
C ASP A 103 0.72 0.70 -14.48
N TRP A 104 -0.58 1.02 -14.38
CA TRP A 104 -1.65 0.08 -14.65
C TRP A 104 -1.66 -0.40 -16.10
N ASP A 105 -1.46 0.51 -17.06
CA ASP A 105 -1.30 0.17 -18.47
C ASP A 105 -0.11 -0.78 -18.69
N PHE A 106 1.04 -0.49 -18.08
CA PHE A 106 2.22 -1.34 -18.18
C PHE A 106 2.00 -2.74 -17.63
N TRP A 107 1.39 -2.86 -16.44
CA TRP A 107 1.01 -4.15 -15.87
C TRP A 107 0.07 -4.94 -16.79
N LEU A 108 -0.89 -4.26 -17.42
CA LEU A 108 -1.83 -4.89 -18.34
C LEU A 108 -1.15 -5.37 -19.63
N ARG A 109 -0.18 -4.62 -20.16
CA ARG A 109 0.60 -5.07 -21.32
C ARG A 109 1.44 -6.30 -21.00
N LEU A 110 2.09 -6.35 -19.84
CA LEU A 110 2.77 -7.57 -19.36
C LEU A 110 1.80 -8.74 -19.22
N TYR A 111 0.61 -8.50 -18.66
CA TYR A 111 -0.44 -9.51 -18.54
C TYR A 111 -0.90 -10.06 -19.90
N HIS A 112 -1.13 -9.20 -20.89
CA HIS A 112 -1.54 -9.62 -22.24
C HIS A 112 -0.42 -10.26 -23.05
N ALA A 113 0.84 -9.95 -22.73
CA ALA A 113 2.01 -10.62 -23.28
C ALA A 113 2.25 -12.02 -22.66
N ASN A 114 1.32 -12.50 -21.83
CA ASN A 114 1.41 -13.77 -21.10
C ASN A 114 2.66 -13.88 -20.21
N CYS A 115 3.12 -12.75 -19.65
CA CYS A 115 4.19 -12.77 -18.65
C CYS A 115 3.74 -13.54 -17.39
N SER A 116 4.69 -14.21 -16.75
CA SER A 116 4.49 -14.98 -15.52
C SER A 116 4.58 -14.08 -14.28
N PHE A 117 3.51 -14.04 -13.48
CA PHE A 117 3.41 -13.22 -12.28
C PHE A 117 3.55 -14.07 -11.01
N TYR A 118 4.43 -13.65 -10.12
CA TYR A 118 4.62 -14.24 -8.80
C TYR A 118 4.18 -13.26 -7.72
N PHE A 119 3.18 -13.67 -6.94
CA PHE A 119 2.74 -12.92 -5.77
C PHE A 119 3.57 -13.30 -4.53
N LEU A 120 4.40 -12.36 -4.10
CA LEU A 120 5.13 -12.42 -2.84
C LEU A 120 4.23 -11.91 -1.70
N ASN A 121 3.82 -12.81 -0.81
CA ASN A 121 2.98 -12.50 0.35
C ASN A 121 3.74 -11.79 1.50
N GLU A 122 4.63 -10.86 1.16
CA GLU A 122 5.42 -10.04 2.08
C GLU A 122 5.23 -8.56 1.78
N LEU A 123 5.57 -7.72 2.77
CA LEU A 123 5.57 -6.27 2.60
C LEU A 123 6.86 -5.83 1.94
N ILE A 124 6.70 -5.15 0.81
CA ILE A 124 7.82 -4.75 -0.04
C ILE A 124 8.10 -3.26 0.13
N SER A 125 7.07 -2.41 0.08
CA SER A 125 7.27 -0.95 0.10
C SER A 125 6.28 -0.20 0.97
N ALA A 126 6.64 1.04 1.29
CA ALA A 126 5.81 2.04 1.90
C ALA A 126 5.66 3.23 0.93
N VAL A 127 4.42 3.62 0.69
CA VAL A 127 4.05 4.70 -0.22
C VAL A 127 3.55 5.90 0.56
N ARG A 128 4.08 7.09 0.28
CA ARG A 128 3.63 8.30 0.94
C ARG A 128 2.38 8.86 0.25
N VAL A 129 1.34 9.12 1.05
CA VAL A 129 0.05 9.63 0.59
C VAL A 129 -0.22 10.98 1.22
N TYR A 130 -0.39 11.98 0.36
CA TYR A 130 -0.75 13.36 0.70
C TYR A 130 -1.75 13.91 -0.33
N PRO A 131 -2.47 15.00 -0.01
CA PRO A 131 -3.58 15.49 -0.83
C PRO A 131 -3.23 15.74 -2.31
N ASP A 132 -2.00 16.20 -2.58
CA ASP A 132 -1.55 16.55 -3.93
C ASP A 132 -1.02 15.35 -4.74
N THR A 133 -1.06 14.13 -4.19
CA THR A 133 -0.71 12.93 -4.96
C THR A 133 -1.65 12.78 -6.17
N LYS A 134 -1.09 12.40 -7.32
CA LYS A 134 -1.84 12.18 -8.57
C LYS A 134 -3.05 11.25 -8.37
N THR A 135 -2.90 10.24 -7.51
CA THR A 135 -3.96 9.28 -7.13
C THR A 135 -5.14 9.95 -6.44
N LEU A 136 -4.93 10.99 -5.62
CA LEU A 136 -5.99 11.70 -4.87
C LEU A 136 -6.46 13.01 -5.55
N SER A 137 -5.78 13.44 -6.62
CA SER A 137 -6.19 14.59 -7.45
C SER A 137 -7.59 14.47 -8.05
N GLY A 138 -8.14 13.25 -8.14
CA GLY A 138 -9.48 12.92 -8.68
C GLY A 138 -9.87 13.73 -9.92
N SER A 139 -8.89 14.01 -10.78
CA SER A 139 -9.02 14.86 -11.95
C SER A 139 -9.91 14.18 -13.00
N THR A 140 -10.57 14.97 -13.84
CA THR A 140 -11.36 14.44 -14.96
C THR A 140 -10.48 13.62 -15.91
N GLU A 141 -9.23 14.00 -16.09
CA GLU A 141 -8.24 13.30 -16.92
C GLU A 141 -7.93 11.91 -16.37
N ARG A 142 -7.69 11.75 -15.07
CA ARG A 142 -7.50 10.43 -14.44
C ARG A 142 -8.69 9.51 -14.74
N TYR A 143 -9.92 10.02 -14.63
CA TYR A 143 -11.11 9.22 -14.94
C TYR A 143 -11.28 8.94 -16.44
N ARG A 144 -10.72 9.75 -17.34
CA ARG A 144 -10.68 9.42 -18.78
C ARG A 144 -9.73 8.24 -19.01
N GLU A 145 -8.50 8.32 -18.50
CA GLU A 145 -7.52 7.23 -18.63
C GLU A 145 -8.04 5.91 -18.05
N ILE A 146 -8.62 5.93 -16.84
CA ILE A 146 -9.27 4.75 -16.22
C ILE A 146 -10.38 4.18 -17.11
N LYS A 147 -11.23 5.04 -17.72
CA LYS A 147 -12.31 4.59 -18.60
C LYS A 147 -11.77 3.93 -19.86
N ASP A 148 -10.70 4.45 -20.43
CA ASP A 148 -10.11 3.93 -21.66
C ASP A 148 -9.44 2.58 -21.42
N ILE A 149 -8.69 2.43 -20.31
CA ILE A 149 -8.18 1.12 -19.85
C ILE A 149 -9.34 0.13 -19.68
N LEU A 150 -10.39 0.50 -18.94
CA LEU A 150 -11.51 -0.43 -18.69
C LEU A 150 -12.27 -0.79 -19.97
N ARG A 151 -12.39 0.13 -20.93
CA ARG A 151 -13.02 -0.12 -22.24
C ARG A 151 -12.27 -1.18 -23.04
N ALA A 152 -10.94 -1.13 -23.02
CA ALA A 152 -10.10 -2.07 -23.75
C ALA A 152 -10.05 -3.46 -23.08
N ASN A 153 -10.24 -3.53 -21.76
CA ASN A 153 -9.89 -4.74 -20.99
C ASN A 153 -11.08 -5.54 -20.44
N VAL A 154 -12.27 -4.93 -20.31
CA VAL A 154 -13.41 -5.59 -19.65
C VAL A 154 -14.76 -5.26 -20.30
N SER A 155 -15.74 -6.15 -20.08
CA SER A 155 -17.12 -5.93 -20.52
C SER A 155 -17.76 -4.71 -19.85
N TRP A 156 -18.81 -4.17 -20.48
CA TRP A 156 -19.50 -2.97 -19.99
C TRP A 156 -19.96 -3.08 -18.52
N ARG A 157 -20.38 -4.28 -18.10
CA ARG A 157 -20.83 -4.58 -16.73
C ARG A 157 -19.68 -4.40 -15.75
N TYR A 158 -18.52 -4.98 -16.03
CA TYR A 158 -17.34 -4.87 -15.17
C TYR A 158 -16.77 -3.46 -15.17
N ARG A 159 -16.76 -2.77 -16.33
CA ARG A 159 -16.40 -1.36 -16.42
C ARG A 159 -17.21 -0.48 -15.46
N LYS A 160 -18.54 -0.64 -15.42
CA LYS A 160 -19.39 0.11 -14.47
C LYS A 160 -19.03 -0.19 -13.01
N MET A 161 -18.85 -1.46 -12.68
CA MET A 161 -18.48 -1.85 -11.31
C MET A 161 -17.12 -1.30 -10.89
N SER A 162 -16.12 -1.37 -11.76
CA SER A 162 -14.77 -0.83 -11.49
C SER A 162 -14.79 0.68 -11.31
N LEU A 163 -15.50 1.42 -12.18
CA LEU A 163 -15.64 2.87 -12.05
C LEU A 163 -16.33 3.27 -10.75
N LEU A 164 -17.35 2.52 -10.31
CA LEU A 164 -17.97 2.74 -9.00
C LEU A 164 -16.99 2.49 -7.86
N GLY A 165 -16.14 1.47 -7.97
CA GLY A 165 -15.07 1.19 -7.01
C GLY A 165 -14.06 2.34 -6.90
N PHE A 166 -13.56 2.83 -8.03
CA PHE A 166 -12.67 4.01 -8.06
C PHE A 166 -13.35 5.26 -7.48
N ARG A 167 -14.63 5.47 -7.81
CA ARG A 167 -15.38 6.61 -7.27
C ARG A 167 -15.60 6.51 -5.77
N TYR A 168 -15.91 5.32 -5.27
CA TYR A 168 -16.04 5.08 -3.84
C TYR A 168 -14.72 5.32 -3.11
N TYR A 169 -13.60 4.82 -3.65
CA TYR A 169 -12.27 5.07 -3.08
C TYR A 169 -11.94 6.56 -3.00
N ASP A 170 -12.19 7.32 -4.06
CA ASP A 170 -11.97 8.76 -4.07
C ASP A 170 -12.86 9.47 -3.03
N LEU A 171 -14.13 9.06 -2.88
CA LEU A 171 -15.04 9.67 -1.90
C LEU A 171 -14.66 9.36 -0.44
N VAL A 172 -14.05 8.20 -0.19
CA VAL A 172 -13.53 7.84 1.14
C VAL A 172 -12.30 8.68 1.48
N ASN A 173 -11.38 8.86 0.53
CA ASN A 173 -10.06 9.43 0.81
C ASN A 173 -9.96 10.94 0.53
N ARG A 174 -10.92 11.55 -0.16
CA ARG A 174 -10.93 13.00 -0.39
C ARG A 174 -11.64 13.74 0.73
N THR A 175 -10.94 14.71 1.32
CA THR A 175 -11.43 15.56 2.41
C THR A 175 -12.38 16.67 1.96
N THR A 176 -12.54 16.91 0.66
CA THR A 176 -13.40 18.00 0.14
C THR A 176 -14.88 17.68 0.33
N GLY A 177 -15.57 18.51 1.12
CA GLY A 177 -17.02 18.49 1.40
C GLY A 177 -17.87 18.89 0.19
N SER A 178 -17.81 18.11 -0.89
CA SER A 178 -18.66 18.30 -2.07
C SER A 178 -20.06 17.71 -1.85
N LEU A 179 -21.08 18.32 -2.45
CA LEU A 179 -22.46 17.78 -2.52
C LEU A 179 -22.49 16.32 -2.99
N GLU A 180 -21.54 15.95 -3.86
CA GLU A 180 -21.38 14.59 -4.33
C GLU A 180 -21.06 13.60 -3.21
N ARG A 181 -20.22 13.98 -2.24
CA ARG A 181 -19.94 13.13 -1.07
C ARG A 181 -21.20 12.96 -0.23
N LEU A 182 -21.96 14.02 0.01
CA LEU A 182 -23.21 13.95 0.78
C LEU A 182 -24.23 13.00 0.15
N LEU A 183 -24.36 13.04 -1.19
CA LEU A 183 -25.36 12.26 -1.92
C LEU A 183 -24.91 10.83 -2.24
N LEU A 184 -23.68 10.64 -2.73
CA LEU A 184 -23.23 9.35 -3.26
C LEU A 184 -22.56 8.47 -2.21
N TYR A 185 -21.87 9.04 -1.21
CA TYR A 185 -21.16 8.23 -0.22
C TYR A 185 -22.08 7.28 0.57
N PRO A 186 -23.27 7.70 1.07
CA PRO A 186 -24.17 6.78 1.78
C PRO A 186 -24.58 5.59 0.90
N ILE A 187 -24.94 5.87 -0.36
CA ILE A 187 -25.37 4.85 -1.32
C ILE A 187 -24.23 3.88 -1.63
N LEU A 188 -23.05 4.40 -2.00
CA LEU A 188 -21.91 3.58 -2.37
C LEU A 188 -21.36 2.80 -1.17
N SER A 189 -21.39 3.35 0.04
CA SER A 189 -20.99 2.64 1.25
C SER A 189 -21.92 1.45 1.56
N VAL A 190 -23.24 1.60 1.37
CA VAL A 190 -24.19 0.48 1.51
C VAL A 190 -23.94 -0.57 0.43
N LEU A 191 -23.75 -0.17 -0.82
CA LEU A 191 -23.44 -1.10 -1.92
C LEU A 191 -22.12 -1.84 -1.69
N ALA A 192 -21.08 -1.15 -1.21
CA ALA A 192 -19.81 -1.75 -0.84
C ALA A 192 -19.98 -2.76 0.28
N ARG A 193 -20.73 -2.42 1.34
CA ARG A 193 -21.06 -3.34 2.44
C ARG A 193 -21.87 -4.55 1.99
N LEU A 194 -22.83 -4.37 1.08
CA LEU A 194 -23.62 -5.48 0.51
C LEU A 194 -22.77 -6.38 -0.38
N HIS A 195 -21.89 -5.81 -1.19
CA HIS A 195 -20.94 -6.57 -2.00
C HIS A 195 -19.97 -7.35 -1.12
N GLN A 196 -19.41 -6.72 -0.09
CA GLN A 196 -18.57 -7.36 0.91
C GLN A 196 -19.34 -8.44 1.69
N TRP A 197 -20.59 -8.19 2.07
CA TRP A 197 -21.46 -9.16 2.74
C TRP A 197 -21.74 -10.37 1.86
N ARG A 198 -22.00 -10.18 0.56
CA ARG A 198 -22.10 -11.29 -0.40
C ARG A 198 -20.78 -12.02 -0.59
N ALA A 199 -19.66 -11.31 -0.47
CA ALA A 199 -18.31 -11.88 -0.51
C ALA A 199 -17.85 -12.50 0.83
N LYS A 200 -18.61 -12.39 1.94
CA LYS A 200 -18.27 -12.87 3.30
C LYS A 200 -18.00 -14.39 3.41
N ARG A 201 -18.01 -15.14 2.32
CA ARG A 201 -17.53 -16.54 2.30
C ARG A 201 -16.03 -16.68 2.02
N LYS A 202 -15.31 -15.59 1.75
CA LYS A 202 -13.84 -15.57 1.58
C LYS A 202 -13.24 -14.32 2.22
N THR A 203 -13.13 -14.29 3.54
CA THR A 203 -12.43 -13.22 4.26
C THR A 203 -10.92 -13.35 4.05
N TYR A 204 -10.39 -12.70 3.02
CA TYR A 204 -8.94 -12.47 2.91
C TYR A 204 -8.57 -11.35 3.88
N ARG A 205 -7.68 -11.65 4.83
CA ARG A 205 -7.14 -10.70 5.81
C ARG A 205 -5.70 -10.40 5.41
N ILE A 206 -5.32 -9.13 5.36
CA ILE A 206 -3.92 -8.73 5.13
C ILE A 206 -3.30 -8.54 6.49
N ARG A 207 -2.52 -9.53 6.95
CA ARG A 207 -1.86 -9.50 8.27
C ARG A 207 -2.84 -9.17 9.41
N GLY A 208 -4.07 -9.70 9.32
CA GLY A 208 -5.13 -9.49 10.31
C GLY A 208 -6.03 -8.26 10.11
N LEU A 209 -5.63 -7.31 9.24
CA LEU A 209 -6.48 -6.18 8.87
C LEU A 209 -7.50 -6.56 7.78
N LYS A 210 -8.72 -6.05 7.90
CA LYS A 210 -9.71 -6.13 6.82
C LYS A 210 -9.35 -5.13 5.71
N PRO A 211 -9.31 -5.56 4.43
CA PRO A 211 -9.10 -4.64 3.32
C PRO A 211 -10.16 -3.52 3.33
N TRP A 212 -9.74 -2.30 2.96
CA TRP A 212 -10.62 -1.10 2.85
C TRP A 212 -11.21 -0.60 4.18
N MET A 213 -10.83 -1.19 5.31
CA MET A 213 -11.27 -0.77 6.64
C MET A 213 -10.07 -0.74 7.59
N ASN A 214 -10.06 0.21 8.52
CA ASN A 214 -9.09 0.21 9.62
C ASN A 214 -9.66 -0.63 10.77
N PHE A 215 -10.07 -1.87 10.51
CA PHE A 215 -10.73 -2.73 11.49
C PHE A 215 -10.01 -4.07 11.63
N VAL A 216 -9.86 -4.50 12.88
CA VAL A 216 -9.26 -5.77 13.33
C VAL A 216 -10.33 -6.49 14.16
N GLU A 217 -10.55 -7.79 13.94
CA GLU A 217 -11.54 -8.57 14.72
C GLU A 217 -10.93 -9.42 15.83
N ASP A 218 -9.63 -9.68 15.78
CA ASP A 218 -8.97 -10.70 16.59
C ASP A 218 -7.52 -10.31 16.84
N ALA A 219 -6.66 -10.55 15.86
CA ALA A 219 -5.28 -10.10 15.90
C ALA A 219 -4.87 -9.46 14.58
N CYS A 220 -4.00 -8.45 14.66
CA CYS A 220 -3.30 -7.94 13.50
C CYS A 220 -1.82 -7.80 13.77
N GLU A 221 -1.07 -7.88 12.69
CA GLU A 221 0.36 -7.68 12.65
C GLU A 221 0.63 -6.43 11.83
N VAL A 222 1.24 -5.44 12.49
CA VAL A 222 1.55 -4.16 11.87
C VAL A 222 3.04 -4.00 11.75
N HIS A 223 3.46 -3.77 10.51
CA HIS A 223 4.85 -3.54 10.17
C HIS A 223 5.09 -2.07 9.89
N LEU A 224 5.95 -1.44 10.67
CA LEU A 224 6.30 -0.03 10.51
C LEU A 224 7.76 0.07 10.10
N PRO A 225 8.03 0.34 8.81
CA PRO A 225 9.39 0.55 8.34
C PRO A 225 9.82 1.98 8.70
N TRP A 226 10.99 2.10 9.31
CA TRP A 226 11.54 3.39 9.72
C TRP A 226 12.92 3.61 9.10
N TYR A 227 13.11 4.81 8.55
CA TYR A 227 14.33 5.25 7.89
C TYR A 227 14.73 6.63 8.40
N SER A 228 15.43 6.69 9.53
CA SER A 228 16.18 7.86 9.95
C SER A 228 17.51 7.41 10.56
N GLN A 229 18.37 8.35 10.96
CA GLN A 229 19.62 8.01 11.64
C GLN A 229 19.39 7.59 13.10
N ASP A 230 18.35 8.12 13.74
CA ASP A 230 18.06 7.94 15.16
C ASP A 230 16.89 7.01 15.43
N ALA A 231 17.18 5.76 15.84
CA ALA A 231 16.15 4.75 16.10
C ALA A 231 14.96 5.34 16.89
N PRO A 232 13.71 5.03 16.50
CA PRO A 232 12.53 5.49 17.21
C PRO A 232 12.69 5.12 18.67
N ARG A 233 12.53 6.14 19.52
CA ARG A 233 12.57 5.97 20.96
C ARG A 233 11.17 5.76 21.53
N GLU A 234 10.15 5.98 20.72
CA GLU A 234 8.78 5.91 21.18
C GLU A 234 7.84 5.35 20.09
N VAL A 235 7.00 4.40 20.50
CA VAL A 235 5.87 3.94 19.70
C VAL A 235 4.60 4.34 20.43
N THR A 236 3.71 5.09 19.77
CA THR A 236 2.38 5.37 20.28
C THR A 236 1.34 4.48 19.59
N VAL A 237 0.61 3.69 20.37
CA VAL A 237 -0.57 2.98 19.88
C VAL A 237 -1.81 3.68 20.40
N MET A 238 -2.72 4.02 19.50
CA MET A 238 -4.04 4.54 19.85
C MET A 238 -5.07 3.46 19.56
N THR A 239 -5.94 3.21 20.51
CA THR A 239 -7.02 2.24 20.39
C THR A 239 -8.27 2.77 21.08
N ASP A 240 -9.43 2.36 20.59
CA ASP A 240 -10.73 2.64 21.19
C ASP A 240 -11.06 1.66 22.34
N MET A 241 -10.32 0.55 22.44
CA MET A 241 -10.47 -0.49 23.47
C MET A 241 -9.10 -0.90 24.05
N PRO A 242 -9.04 -1.45 25.28
CA PRO A 242 -7.83 -2.07 25.81
C PRO A 242 -7.39 -3.25 24.93
N VAL A 243 -6.09 -3.34 24.61
CA VAL A 243 -5.51 -4.42 23.81
C VAL A 243 -4.22 -4.91 24.45
N GLU A 244 -4.00 -6.22 24.36
CA GLU A 244 -2.69 -6.79 24.63
C GLU A 244 -1.80 -6.61 23.40
N PHE A 245 -0.55 -6.20 23.64
CA PHE A 245 0.41 -6.05 22.57
C PHE A 245 1.73 -6.72 22.91
N SER A 246 2.27 -7.37 21.88
CA SER A 246 3.65 -7.81 21.88
C SER A 246 4.36 -7.09 20.74
N SER A 247 5.48 -6.47 21.06
CA SER A 247 6.34 -5.83 20.06
C SER A 247 7.62 -6.65 19.92
N THR A 248 8.06 -6.85 18.68
CA THR A 248 9.39 -7.35 18.42
C THR A 248 10.22 -6.23 17.83
N PHE A 249 11.27 -5.81 18.55
CA PHE A 249 12.25 -4.86 18.06
C PHE A 249 13.60 -5.56 17.95
N ALA A 250 14.16 -5.63 16.73
CA ALA A 250 15.43 -6.31 16.47
C ALA A 250 15.49 -7.75 17.06
N GLY A 251 14.40 -8.51 16.96
CA GLY A 251 14.32 -9.89 17.45
C GLY A 251 14.08 -10.05 18.96
N LYS A 252 13.96 -8.96 19.74
CA LYS A 252 13.60 -9.02 21.16
C LYS A 252 12.11 -8.75 21.35
N SER A 253 11.42 -9.70 21.97
CA SER A 253 10.01 -9.56 22.35
C SER A 253 9.90 -8.68 23.60
N ILE A 254 9.11 -7.62 23.52
CA ILE A 254 8.71 -6.80 24.66
C ILE A 254 7.21 -7.05 24.85
N ALA A 255 6.88 -7.83 25.88
CA ALA A 255 5.51 -8.03 26.33
C ALA A 255 5.10 -6.83 27.18
N LEU A 256 3.97 -6.22 26.87
CA LEU A 256 3.47 -5.05 27.58
C LEU A 256 1.99 -5.26 27.86
N GLU A 257 1.65 -5.34 29.15
CA GLU A 257 0.28 -5.32 29.64
C GLU A 257 -0.21 -3.88 29.71
N THR A 258 -1.39 -3.55 29.19
CA THR A 258 -1.89 -2.18 29.33
C THR A 258 -3.42 -2.02 29.31
N CYS A 259 -3.82 -0.87 29.86
CA CYS A 259 -5.18 -0.38 30.04
C CYS A 259 -5.25 1.05 29.45
N GLY A 260 -6.18 1.34 28.52
CA GLY A 260 -6.52 2.72 28.06
C GLY A 260 -6.12 3.13 26.63
N THR A 261 -6.69 4.26 26.18
CA THR A 261 -6.88 4.74 24.77
C THR A 261 -5.66 5.30 24.02
N ARG A 262 -4.58 5.65 24.72
CA ARG A 262 -3.33 6.12 24.11
C ARG A 262 -2.17 5.66 24.97
N GLN A 263 -1.19 5.02 24.34
CA GLN A 263 -0.04 4.50 25.07
C GLN A 263 1.25 4.75 24.33
N THR A 264 2.27 5.08 25.09
CA THR A 264 3.60 5.50 24.65
C THR A 264 4.61 4.49 25.18
N VAL A 265 5.35 3.82 24.28
CA VAL A 265 6.34 2.79 24.63
C VAL A 265 7.74 3.32 24.40
N PHE A 266 8.54 3.48 25.46
CA PHE A 266 9.92 3.96 25.35
C PHE A 266 10.91 2.84 24.98
N LEU A 267 11.75 3.08 23.97
CA LEU A 267 12.73 2.13 23.44
C LEU A 267 14.16 2.49 23.88
N GLY A 268 14.89 1.49 24.40
CA GLY A 268 16.27 1.58 24.87
C GLY A 268 17.30 1.63 23.72
N GLN A 269 18.42 2.32 23.96
CA GLN A 269 19.27 2.95 22.93
C GLN A 269 20.16 2.05 22.06
N LYS A 270 20.36 2.56 20.82
CA LYS A 270 21.33 2.21 19.75
C LYS A 270 21.15 0.86 19.06
N ILE A 271 20.29 0.84 18.05
CA ILE A 271 20.19 -0.26 17.08
C ILE A 271 19.99 0.34 15.68
N LYS A 272 20.84 -0.05 14.71
CA LYS A 272 20.76 0.36 13.31
C LYS A 272 19.64 -0.42 12.61
N ALA A 273 18.73 0.30 11.97
CA ALA A 273 17.64 -0.13 11.07
C ALA A 273 16.83 -1.37 11.51
N CYS A 274 15.55 -1.22 11.84
CA CYS A 274 14.64 -2.37 12.00
C CYS A 274 13.19 -2.02 11.67
N VAL A 275 12.53 -2.95 10.97
CA VAL A 275 11.07 -3.06 10.87
C VAL A 275 10.49 -3.32 12.24
N TYR A 276 9.49 -2.55 12.65
CA TYR A 276 8.72 -2.83 13.85
C TYR A 276 7.63 -3.82 13.53
N ARG A 277 7.56 -4.95 14.24
CA ARG A 277 6.40 -5.85 14.21
C ARG A 277 5.64 -5.69 15.52
N ALA A 278 4.43 -5.16 15.47
CA ALA A 278 3.49 -5.18 16.59
C ALA A 278 2.40 -6.21 16.31
N LYS A 279 2.21 -7.17 17.23
CA LYS A 279 1.06 -8.06 17.22
C LYS A 279 0.07 -7.59 18.27
N LEU A 280 -1.08 -7.11 17.83
CA LEU A 280 -2.21 -6.76 18.69
C LEU A 280 -3.12 -7.98 18.84
N GLN A 281 -3.53 -8.31 20.07
CA GLN A 281 -4.53 -9.33 20.37
C GLN A 281 -5.71 -8.66 21.08
N GLU A 282 -6.93 -8.84 20.56
CA GLU A 282 -8.12 -8.19 21.10
C GLU A 282 -9.19 -9.18 21.59
N HIS A 283 -9.80 -8.83 22.72
CA HIS A 283 -11.12 -9.30 23.13
C HIS A 283 -12.21 -8.40 22.53
N ALA A 284 -12.90 -8.88 21.49
CA ALA A 284 -14.18 -8.38 20.95
C ALA A 284 -14.39 -6.85 20.98
N GLY A 285 -13.78 -6.11 20.04
CA GLY A 285 -13.92 -4.66 19.89
C GLY A 285 -13.41 -4.16 18.53
N HIS A 286 -13.49 -2.84 18.29
CA HIS A 286 -12.94 -2.17 17.11
C HIS A 286 -11.59 -1.51 17.49
N LEU A 287 -10.68 -1.30 16.52
CA LEU A 287 -9.31 -0.79 16.78
C LEU A 287 -8.89 0.28 15.76
N LEU A 288 -8.37 1.44 16.21
CA LEU A 288 -8.03 2.60 15.36
C LEU A 288 -6.57 3.12 15.49
N LEU A 289 -5.70 2.65 14.59
CA LEU A 289 -4.43 3.21 14.02
C LEU A 289 -3.30 3.80 14.92
N PHE A 290 -2.06 3.63 14.43
CA PHE A 290 -0.78 3.81 15.11
C PHE A 290 -0.10 5.16 14.82
N GLN A 291 0.72 5.67 15.75
CA GLN A 291 1.57 6.85 15.56
C GLN A 291 3.00 6.58 16.09
N LEU A 292 4.05 6.87 15.30
CA LEU A 292 5.44 6.77 15.74
C LEU A 292 6.03 8.16 15.95
N GLN A 293 6.76 8.39 17.05
CA GLN A 293 7.38 9.69 17.33
C GLN A 293 8.85 9.54 17.77
N SER A 294 9.72 10.40 17.25
CA SER A 294 11.10 10.58 17.73
C SER A 294 11.11 11.60 18.87
N SER A 295 11.76 11.27 19.99
CA SER A 295 11.50 11.87 21.31
C SER A 295 12.02 13.31 21.52
N LYS A 296 12.48 14.05 20.50
CA LYS A 296 12.97 15.42 20.68
C LYS A 296 12.67 16.33 19.49
N GLY A 297 11.48 16.94 19.50
CA GLY A 297 11.14 18.13 18.71
C GLY A 297 9.66 18.49 18.86
N PRO A 298 9.29 19.79 18.97
CA PRO A 298 7.89 20.18 18.82
C PRO A 298 7.46 20.01 17.35
N TRP A 299 6.14 19.89 17.09
CA TRP A 299 5.57 19.90 15.74
C TRP A 299 6.15 21.07 14.94
N ARG A 300 6.98 20.77 13.95
CA ARG A 300 7.50 21.77 13.02
C ARG A 300 7.54 21.18 11.63
N LEU A 301 6.86 21.89 10.73
CA LEU A 301 7.08 21.89 9.29
C LEU A 301 8.59 21.89 9.04
N LEU A 302 9.08 20.93 8.26
CA LEU A 302 10.38 21.04 7.60
C LEU A 302 10.10 21.16 6.10
N SER A 303 9.77 22.39 5.70
CA SER A 303 10.26 22.90 4.42
C SER A 303 11.78 23.04 4.55
N LEU A 304 12.52 22.33 3.71
CA LEU A 304 13.88 22.69 3.40
C LEU A 304 13.87 23.21 1.97
N GLU A 305 13.90 24.53 1.88
CA GLU A 305 14.42 25.23 0.72
C GLU A 305 15.87 24.80 0.47
N VAL A 306 16.18 24.72 -0.81
CA VAL A 306 17.47 24.38 -1.39
C VAL A 306 18.55 25.37 -0.92
N SER A 307 19.65 24.83 -0.41
CA SER A 307 21.01 25.26 -0.74
C SER A 307 21.96 24.07 -0.68
#